data_AF-A0A420FJQ4-F1
#
_entry.id   AF-A0A420FJQ4-F1
#
_cell.length_a   1.000
_cell.length_b   1.000
_cell.length_c   1.000
_cell.angle_alpha   90.00
_cell.angle_beta   90.00
_cell.angle_gamma   90.00
#
_symmetry.space_group_name_H-M   'P 1'
#
loop_
_entity.id
_entity.type
_entity.pdbx_description
1 polymer ?
#
loop_
_entity_poly.entity_id
_entity_poly.type
_entity_poly.pdbx_seq_one_letter_code
_entity_poly.pdbx_strand_id
1 'polypeptide(L)'
;MKRFIWIVGLLLTIGMVGCDNPKQSVAVYKDNLQDLKGRDKAEVVIGEYKGVMPCADCDGIETLISLHADNTYQYSSKYLNKSDDVFMREGKWKLDGNIITLDGVDYKFKLGNRILSQLDLSGNDITGDISRYYVLTKN
;
A
#
# COMPACT_ATOMS: atom_id res chain seq x y z
N MET A 1 -25.86 -49.05 47.62
CA MET A 1 -26.17 -48.15 48.76
C MET A 1 -24.90 -47.50 49.26
N LYS A 2 -24.75 -46.19 49.01
CA LYS A 2 -24.24 -45.15 49.93
C LYS A 2 -23.74 -43.99 49.08
N ARG A 3 -24.60 -42.97 49.03
CA ARG A 3 -24.31 -41.61 48.59
C ARG A 3 -23.50 -40.95 49.71
N PHE A 4 -22.41 -40.27 49.37
CA PHE A 4 -21.86 -39.21 50.20
C PHE A 4 -21.51 -38.02 49.32
N ILE A 5 -22.33 -37.00 49.50
CA ILE A 5 -22.17 -35.62 49.04
C ILE A 5 -21.09 -34.98 49.89
N TRP A 6 -20.16 -34.24 49.28
CA TRP A 6 -19.61 -33.02 49.87
C TRP A 6 -19.41 -31.97 48.77
N ILE A 7 -20.00 -30.81 49.01
CA ILE A 7 -20.06 -29.61 48.17
C ILE A 7 -18.87 -28.72 48.55
N VAL A 8 -18.54 -27.81 47.63
CA VAL A 8 -17.83 -26.53 47.82
C VAL A 8 -16.33 -26.57 47.60
N GLY A 9 -15.95 -26.22 46.37
CA GLY A 9 -14.61 -25.77 46.00
C GLY A 9 -14.74 -24.69 44.93
N LEU A 10 -15.28 -23.53 45.32
CA LEU A 10 -15.30 -22.32 44.51
C LEU A 10 -13.86 -21.79 44.43
N LEU A 11 -13.15 -22.16 43.36
CA LEU A 11 -11.91 -21.51 42.96
C LEU A 11 -12.02 -21.14 41.48
N LEU A 12 -12.45 -19.90 41.28
CA LEU A 12 -12.19 -19.10 40.10
C LEU A 12 -10.70 -19.14 39.77
N THR A 13 -10.32 -19.81 38.70
CA THR A 13 -9.07 -19.52 37.98
C THR A 13 -9.40 -19.31 36.52
N ILE A 14 -9.74 -18.05 36.21
CA ILE A 14 -9.70 -17.51 34.86
C ILE A 14 -8.24 -17.48 34.44
N GLY A 15 -7.81 -18.48 33.68
CA GLY A 15 -6.56 -18.44 32.93
C GLY A 15 -6.85 -17.94 31.52
N MET A 16 -6.88 -16.62 31.32
CA MET A 16 -6.74 -16.05 29.99
C MET A 16 -5.26 -16.17 29.60
N VAL A 17 -4.91 -17.19 28.84
CA VAL A 17 -3.65 -17.21 28.10
C VAL A 17 -3.87 -16.34 26.87
N GLY A 18 -3.27 -15.15 26.89
CA GLY A 18 -3.24 -14.22 25.76
C GLY A 18 -2.50 -14.83 24.58
N CYS A 19 -3.11 -14.75 23.40
CA CYS A 19 -2.45 -14.98 22.13
C CYS A 19 -1.87 -13.65 21.64
N ASP A 20 -0.57 -13.42 21.82
CA ASP A 20 0.15 -12.47 20.97
C ASP A 20 0.48 -13.18 19.65
N ASN A 21 -0.41 -13.04 18.67
CA ASN A 21 -0.24 -13.59 17.33
C ASN A 21 0.08 -12.46 16.34
N PRO A 22 1.35 -12.29 15.89
CA PRO A 22 1.69 -11.35 14.83
C PRO A 22 1.32 -11.98 13.47
N LYS A 23 0.01 -12.11 13.20
CA LYS A 23 -0.53 -12.65 11.93
C LYS A 23 -1.60 -11.76 11.30
N GLN A 24 -1.71 -10.50 11.72
CA GLN A 24 -2.78 -9.62 11.27
C GLN A 24 -2.43 -8.80 10.01
N SER A 25 -1.16 -8.70 9.62
CA SER A 25 -0.76 -7.98 8.41
C SER A 25 -0.96 -8.77 7.11
N VAL A 26 -0.99 -10.11 7.18
CA VAL A 26 -1.03 -10.97 5.98
C VAL A 26 -2.47 -11.26 5.51
N ALA A 27 -3.44 -11.34 6.44
CA ALA A 27 -4.84 -11.60 6.09
C ALA A 27 -5.50 -10.39 5.42
N VAL A 28 -5.22 -9.18 5.91
CA VAL A 28 -5.77 -7.92 5.36
C VAL A 28 -5.26 -7.67 3.92
N TYR A 29 -4.03 -8.07 3.61
CA TYR A 29 -3.47 -7.96 2.26
C TYR A 29 -4.10 -8.96 1.27
N LYS A 30 -4.36 -10.21 1.70
CA LYS A 30 -5.02 -11.22 0.87
C LYS A 30 -6.50 -10.94 0.63
N ASP A 31 -7.16 -10.26 1.58
CA ASP A 31 -8.56 -9.87 1.48
C ASP A 31 -8.78 -8.80 0.40
N ASN A 32 -7.89 -7.81 0.32
CA ASN A 32 -7.92 -6.79 -0.73
C ASN A 32 -7.63 -7.33 -2.14
N LEU A 33 -6.87 -8.42 -2.28
CA LEU A 33 -6.61 -9.04 -3.59
C LEU A 33 -7.80 -9.91 -4.07
N GLN A 34 -8.68 -10.34 -3.16
CA GLN A 34 -9.90 -11.09 -3.50
C GLN A 34 -11.00 -10.17 -4.05
N ASP A 35 -11.07 -8.91 -3.61
CA ASP A 35 -11.99 -7.90 -4.16
C ASP A 35 -11.60 -7.45 -5.59
N LEU A 36 -10.35 -7.72 -6.01
CA LEU A 36 -9.87 -7.51 -7.37
C LEU A 36 -10.13 -8.71 -8.30
N LYS A 37 -10.54 -9.87 -7.76
CA LYS A 37 -10.87 -11.04 -8.57
C LYS A 37 -12.18 -10.80 -9.29
N GLY A 38 -12.11 -10.55 -10.60
CA GLY A 38 -13.27 -10.39 -11.49
C GLY A 38 -13.47 -8.96 -12.01
N ARG A 39 -12.69 -7.99 -11.53
CA ARG A 39 -12.62 -6.65 -12.12
C ARG A 39 -11.61 -6.67 -13.26
N ASP A 40 -11.92 -5.97 -14.34
CA ASP A 40 -10.96 -5.82 -15.43
C ASP A 40 -9.70 -5.13 -14.90
N LYS A 41 -8.51 -5.64 -15.26
CA LYS A 41 -7.23 -5.01 -14.96
C LYS A 41 -7.24 -3.52 -15.35
N ALA A 42 -7.96 -3.20 -16.43
CA ALA A 42 -8.27 -1.85 -16.85
C ALA A 42 -8.91 -1.01 -15.73
N GLU A 43 -10.00 -1.49 -15.16
CA GLU A 43 -10.77 -0.77 -14.14
C GLU A 43 -9.95 -0.52 -12.86
N VAL A 44 -9.16 -1.51 -12.45
CA VAL A 44 -8.42 -1.45 -11.18
C VAL A 44 -7.16 -0.60 -11.33
N VAL A 45 -6.33 -0.86 -12.35
CA VAL A 45 -4.96 -0.35 -12.42
C VAL A 45 -4.84 0.92 -13.28
N ILE A 46 -5.56 0.96 -14.40
CA ILE A 46 -5.44 2.03 -15.41
C ILE A 46 -6.09 3.31 -14.89
N GLY A 47 -5.45 4.44 -15.13
CA GLY A 47 -5.92 5.74 -14.68
C GLY A 47 -4.78 6.63 -14.22
N GLU A 48 -5.16 7.78 -13.69
CA GLU A 48 -4.24 8.80 -13.22
C GLU A 48 -4.15 8.79 -11.70
N TYR A 49 -2.92 8.83 -11.19
CA TYR A 49 -2.63 8.85 -9.76
C TYR A 49 -1.85 10.11 -9.44
N LYS A 50 -2.35 10.88 -8.47
CA LYS A 50 -1.76 12.16 -8.09
C LYS A 50 -1.47 12.21 -6.60
N GLY A 51 -0.38 12.89 -6.23
CA GLY A 51 -0.03 13.17 -4.84
C GLY A 51 1.11 14.17 -4.73
N VAL A 52 1.44 14.55 -3.50
CA VAL A 52 2.59 15.41 -3.17
C VAL A 52 3.50 14.62 -2.24
N MET A 53 4.67 14.22 -2.76
CA MET A 53 5.62 13.40 -2.02
C MET A 53 6.61 14.27 -1.24
N PRO A 54 7.20 13.77 -0.13
CA PRO A 54 8.18 14.52 0.64
C PRO A 54 9.38 14.94 -0.21
N CYS A 55 9.88 16.13 0.08
CA CYS A 55 11.06 16.71 -0.54
C CYS A 55 12.04 17.12 0.55
N ALA A 56 13.33 16.87 0.35
CA ALA A 56 14.34 17.15 1.36
C ALA A 56 14.58 18.66 1.55
N ASP A 57 14.45 19.45 0.48
CA ASP A 57 14.81 20.86 0.41
C ASP A 57 13.78 21.70 -0.36
N CYS A 58 12.53 21.23 -0.41
CA CYS A 58 11.39 21.94 -0.99
C CYS A 58 10.09 21.54 -0.30
N ASP A 59 8.99 22.21 -0.64
CA ASP A 59 7.70 22.01 0.06
C ASP A 59 7.02 20.68 -0.30
N GLY A 60 7.48 20.04 -1.38
CA GLY A 60 7.00 18.75 -1.84
C GLY A 60 7.24 18.55 -3.33
N ILE A 61 7.05 17.31 -3.77
CA ILE A 61 7.13 16.94 -5.18
C ILE A 61 5.73 16.58 -5.63
N GLU A 62 5.06 17.51 -6.32
CA GLU A 62 3.78 17.20 -6.97
C GLU A 62 4.05 16.17 -8.06
N THR A 63 3.41 15.01 -7.95
CA THR A 63 3.66 13.85 -8.82
C THR A 63 2.35 13.38 -9.43
N LEU A 64 2.38 13.14 -10.74
CA LEU A 64 1.28 12.57 -11.50
C LEU A 64 1.79 11.35 -12.28
N ILE A 65 1.05 10.25 -12.19
CA ILE A 65 1.34 9.02 -12.93
C ILE A 65 0.07 8.59 -13.67
N SER A 66 0.13 8.57 -14.99
CA SER A 66 -0.93 8.04 -15.85
C SER A 66 -0.51 6.66 -16.35
N LEU A 67 -1.28 5.63 -15.99
CA LEU A 67 -1.07 4.25 -16.46
C LEU A 67 -2.08 3.94 -17.55
N HIS A 68 -1.61 3.56 -18.74
CA HIS A 68 -2.44 3.27 -19.91
C HIS A 68 -2.59 1.77 -20.18
N ALA A 69 -3.70 1.38 -20.83
CA ALA A 69 -4.06 -0.01 -21.07
C ALA A 69 -3.10 -0.77 -22.00
N ASP A 70 -2.32 -0.06 -22.82
CA ASP A 70 -1.30 -0.60 -23.73
C ASP A 70 0.09 -0.77 -23.06
N ASN A 71 0.09 -0.80 -21.73
CA ASN A 71 1.28 -0.89 -20.89
C ASN A 71 2.24 0.31 -21.01
N THR A 72 1.81 1.47 -21.53
CA THR A 72 2.57 2.72 -21.46
C THR A 72 2.21 3.54 -20.23
N TYR A 73 3.14 4.39 -19.77
CA TYR A 73 2.89 5.35 -18.71
C TYR A 73 3.40 6.74 -19.07
N GLN A 74 2.80 7.74 -18.44
CA GLN A 74 3.35 9.09 -18.32
C GLN A 74 3.56 9.40 -16.85
N TYR A 75 4.72 9.95 -16.52
CA TYR A 75 5.10 10.40 -15.19
C TYR A 75 5.48 11.88 -15.29
N SER A 76 4.94 12.71 -14.40
CA SER A 76 5.41 14.08 -14.22
C SER A 76 5.70 14.38 -12.76
N SER A 77 6.72 15.22 -12.54
CA SER A 77 7.06 15.72 -11.21
C SER A 77 7.44 17.19 -11.24
N LYS A 78 6.85 17.98 -10.34
CA LYS A 78 7.18 19.40 -10.11
C LYS A 78 7.65 19.60 -8.67
N TYR A 79 8.83 20.22 -8.51
CA TYR A 79 9.37 20.58 -7.20
C TYR A 79 8.75 21.90 -6.73
N LEU A 80 7.83 21.81 -5.78
CA LEU A 80 7.06 22.95 -5.29
C LEU A 80 7.97 23.98 -4.63
N ASN A 81 7.76 25.26 -4.95
CA ASN A 81 8.51 26.41 -4.43
C ASN A 81 10.03 26.32 -4.63
N LYS A 82 10.48 25.55 -5.63
CA LYS A 82 11.90 25.42 -6.01
C LYS A 82 12.18 25.73 -7.46
N SER A 83 11.34 25.25 -8.38
CA SER A 83 11.39 25.59 -9.81
C SER A 83 10.00 25.50 -10.43
N ASP A 84 9.80 26.19 -11.55
CA ASP A 84 8.63 26.01 -12.41
C ASP A 84 8.80 24.87 -13.42
N ASP A 85 9.98 24.27 -13.50
CA ASP A 85 10.25 23.13 -14.36
C ASP A 85 9.40 21.91 -13.97
N VAL A 86 8.82 21.29 -14.99
CA VAL A 86 8.12 20.01 -14.87
C VAL A 86 8.97 18.95 -15.54
N PHE A 87 9.43 17.98 -14.74
CA PHE A 87 10.14 16.84 -15.25
C PHE A 87 9.13 15.81 -15.75
N MET A 88 9.28 15.37 -16.99
CA MET A 88 8.43 14.37 -17.61
C MET A 88 9.22 13.13 -17.96
N ARG A 89 8.58 11.97 -17.82
CA ARG A 89 9.10 10.68 -18.26
C ARG A 89 7.97 9.85 -18.84
N GLU A 90 8.28 9.12 -19.89
CA GLU A 90 7.38 8.15 -20.49
C GLU A 90 8.10 6.82 -20.64
N GLY A 91 7.34 5.74 -20.68
CA GLY A 91 7.91 4.42 -20.86
C GLY A 91 6.88 3.32 -20.76
N LYS A 92 7.35 2.10 -20.51
CA LYS A 92 6.49 0.95 -20.25
C LYS A 92 6.36 0.70 -18.76
N TRP A 93 5.21 0.16 -18.36
CA TRP A 93 4.98 -0.29 -17.00
C TRP A 93 4.58 -1.77 -16.96
N LYS A 94 4.89 -2.39 -15.83
CA LYS A 94 4.57 -3.80 -15.53
C LYS A 94 3.88 -3.89 -14.18
N LEU A 95 3.02 -4.89 -14.05
CA LEU A 95 2.40 -5.28 -12.79
C LEU A 95 2.81 -6.71 -12.48
N ASP A 96 3.44 -6.92 -11.33
CA ASP A 96 3.76 -8.23 -10.78
C ASP A 96 3.12 -8.37 -9.39
N GLY A 97 2.13 -9.25 -9.27
CA GLY A 97 1.23 -9.26 -8.12
C GLY A 97 0.50 -7.92 -8.01
N ASN A 98 0.85 -7.12 -7.00
CA ASN A 98 0.36 -5.75 -6.83
C ASN A 98 1.48 -4.70 -6.97
N ILE A 99 2.66 -5.07 -7.44
CA ILE A 99 3.79 -4.17 -7.57
C ILE A 99 3.85 -3.63 -9.00
N ILE A 100 3.76 -2.31 -9.11
CA ILE A 100 3.94 -1.56 -10.35
C ILE A 100 5.40 -1.13 -10.47
N THR A 101 6.00 -1.46 -11.61
CA THR A 101 7.32 -0.99 -12.00
C THR A 101 7.19 -0.11 -13.24
N LEU A 102 7.83 1.06 -13.20
CA LEU A 102 7.90 1.99 -14.33
C LEU A 102 9.32 1.96 -14.89
N ASP A 103 9.48 1.65 -16.17
CA ASP A 103 10.80 1.56 -16.79
C ASP A 103 11.51 2.93 -16.70
N GLY A 104 12.73 2.95 -16.14
CA GLY A 104 13.51 4.16 -15.94
C GLY A 104 13.22 4.93 -14.64
N VAL A 105 12.34 4.43 -13.78
CA VAL A 105 12.16 4.94 -12.41
C VAL A 105 12.78 3.93 -11.44
N ASP A 106 13.65 4.40 -10.54
CA ASP A 106 14.46 3.52 -9.69
C ASP A 106 13.66 2.83 -8.57
N TYR A 107 12.51 3.39 -8.19
CA TYR A 107 11.62 2.85 -7.18
C TYR A 107 10.33 2.30 -7.79
N LYS A 108 9.64 1.46 -7.01
CA LYS A 108 8.41 0.79 -7.40
C LYS A 108 7.22 1.35 -6.63
N PHE A 109 6.02 0.98 -7.06
CA PHE A 109 4.80 1.32 -6.36
C PHE A 109 4.02 0.08 -6.00
N LYS A 110 3.41 0.07 -4.83
CA LYS A 110 2.46 -0.94 -4.40
C LYS A 110 1.05 -0.45 -4.69
N LEU A 111 0.35 -1.19 -5.52
CA LEU A 111 -1.06 -0.96 -5.83
C LEU A 111 -1.92 -1.37 -4.63
N GLY A 112 -2.74 -0.42 -4.20
CA GLY A 112 -3.84 -0.64 -3.26
C GLY A 112 -5.17 -0.25 -3.89
N ASN A 113 -6.23 -0.22 -3.08
CA ASN A 113 -7.53 0.24 -3.55
C ASN A 113 -7.48 1.74 -3.88
N ARG A 114 -7.53 2.08 -5.17
CA ARG A 114 -7.47 3.46 -5.69
C ARG A 114 -6.21 4.24 -5.27
N ILE A 115 -5.12 3.58 -4.89
CA ILE A 115 -3.88 4.25 -4.49
C ILE A 115 -2.64 3.54 -5.03
N LEU A 116 -1.56 4.30 -5.19
CA LEU A 116 -0.20 3.80 -5.34
C LEU A 116 0.63 4.27 -4.15
N SER A 117 1.20 3.33 -3.40
CA SER A 117 2.18 3.65 -2.35
C SER A 117 3.58 3.44 -2.88
N GLN A 118 4.44 4.46 -2.88
CA GLN A 118 5.83 4.29 -3.26
C GLN A 118 6.53 3.35 -2.27
N LEU A 119 7.34 2.45 -2.81
CA LEU A 119 8.22 1.57 -2.06
C LEU A 119 9.61 2.19 -1.92
N ASP A 120 10.38 1.71 -0.94
CA ASP A 120 11.79 2.07 -0.85
C ASP A 120 12.58 1.51 -2.05
N LEU A 121 13.85 1.91 -2.17
CA LEU A 121 14.73 1.48 -3.26
C LEU A 121 15.01 -0.04 -3.28
N SER A 122 14.79 -0.73 -2.17
CA SER A 122 14.89 -2.20 -2.07
C SER A 122 13.57 -2.90 -2.42
N GLY A 123 12.49 -2.15 -2.63
CA GLY A 123 11.16 -2.67 -2.90
C GLY A 123 10.35 -3.04 -1.65
N ASN A 124 10.73 -2.56 -0.46
CA ASN A 124 9.95 -2.76 0.76
C ASN A 124 9.00 -1.60 1.03
N ASP A 125 7.98 -1.85 1.85
CA ASP A 125 7.06 -0.80 2.30
C ASP A 125 7.83 0.28 3.08
N ILE A 126 7.59 1.56 2.75
CA ILE A 126 8.03 2.68 3.59
C ILE A 126 7.16 2.68 4.85
N THR A 127 7.78 2.63 6.03
CA THR A 127 7.08 2.49 7.32
C THR A 127 7.21 3.73 8.21
N GLY A 128 6.47 3.75 9.33
CA GLY A 128 6.47 4.85 10.29
C GLY A 128 5.59 6.03 9.87
N ASP A 129 5.74 7.14 10.58
CA ASP A 129 4.87 8.32 10.44
C ASP A 129 4.92 8.97 9.06
N ILE A 130 6.00 8.74 8.30
CA ILE A 130 6.19 9.35 6.98
C ILE A 130 5.48 8.58 5.86
N SER A 131 5.11 7.32 6.08
CA SER A 131 4.54 6.42 5.06
C SER A 131 3.36 7.03 4.30
N ARG A 132 2.46 7.72 5.01
CA ARG A 132 1.27 8.38 4.45
C ARG A 132 1.57 9.45 3.39
N TYR A 133 2.77 10.02 3.39
CA TYR A 133 3.17 11.05 2.42
C TYR A 133 3.67 10.46 1.10
N TYR A 134 3.93 9.15 1.05
CA TYR A 134 4.38 8.44 -0.15
C TYR A 134 3.23 7.78 -0.92
N VAL A 135 2.03 8.36 -0.84
CA VAL A 135 0.80 7.82 -1.43
C VAL A 135 0.30 8.75 -2.54
N LEU A 136 0.03 8.16 -3.71
CA LEU A 136 -0.67 8.79 -4.82
C LEU A 136 -2.10 8.23 -4.89
N THR A 137 -3.08 9.10 -5.05
CA THR A 137 -4.50 8.71 -5.11
C THR A 137 -5.00 8.73 -6.54
N LYS A 138 -5.80 7.73 -6.91
CA LYS A 138 -6.44 7.63 -8.22
C LYS A 138 -7.56 8.68 -8.32
N ASN A 139 -7.51 9.48 -9.38
CA ASN A 139 -8.59 10.41 -9.73
C ASN A 139 -9.86 9.68 -10.19
#